data_AF-A0A2N5B729-F1
#
_entry.id   AF-A0A2N5B729-F1
#
_cell.length_a   1.000
_cell.length_b   1.000
_cell.length_c   1.000
_cell.angle_alpha   90.00
_cell.angle_beta   90.00
_cell.angle_gamma   90.00
#
_symmetry.space_group_name_H-M   'P 1'
#
loop_
_entity.id
_entity.type
_entity.pdbx_description
1 polymer ?
#
loop_
_entity_poly.entity_id
_entity_poly.type
_entity_poly.pdbx_seq_one_letter_code
_entity_poly.pdbx_strand_id
1 'polypeptide(L)'
;MELQFDHKLFPRDLVGRSIEQPRSVSIEAITLLRGLIALNNAQLDADGFIQRADKKLAKARELEAQISGLSANLTASAMLKIASLAQAGSDEIMANREWFKAELEGLVPLVRGWQRFYEDWDRLLRKGPPGTNKQPTALSVVEVLPVAKPAELPGNEALQAQVAGLQEALSAKNAENSEMRAELYSLRTFKETLSLPMHRPEPLELNMGLMRRIAARDGITPLDVLLYIETIAEGRVVILDSAWKSAKDASTFQHTERMLEVLDAMVFPYYESLMAGNPDATARMILGSSYSANESETVSTNRRLRGLREFEYQEKVYFFERHLKAGSGTGLDGMRIHFDIIDRKVVIAYAGPHLECATTN
;
A
#
# COMPACT_ATOMS: atom_id res chain seq x y z
N MET A 1 32.95 16.53 0.49
CA MET A 1 33.10 16.22 1.93
C MET A 1 31.88 15.41 2.33
N GLU A 2 32.04 14.12 2.60
CA GLU A 2 30.92 13.20 2.90
C GLU A 2 30.37 13.42 4.31
N LEU A 3 29.05 13.38 4.46
CA LEU A 3 28.38 13.28 5.76
C LEU A 3 28.55 11.84 6.26
N GLN A 4 29.40 11.64 7.26
CA GLN A 4 29.55 10.33 7.90
C GLN A 4 28.35 10.07 8.83
N PHE A 5 27.64 8.97 8.57
CA PHE A 5 26.59 8.50 9.48
C PHE A 5 27.22 7.95 10.76
N ASP A 6 26.72 8.40 11.92
CA ASP A 6 27.10 7.79 13.19
C ASP A 6 26.46 6.41 13.30
N HIS A 7 27.27 5.37 13.12
CA HIS A 7 26.84 3.97 13.20
C HIS A 7 26.33 3.57 14.59
N LYS A 8 26.55 4.37 15.64
CA LYS A 8 25.94 4.18 16.95
C LYS A 8 24.47 4.61 16.98
N LEU A 9 24.11 5.62 16.18
CA LEU A 9 22.75 6.15 16.07
C LEU A 9 21.97 5.49 14.94
N PHE A 10 22.66 5.05 13.89
CA PHE A 10 22.10 4.40 12.71
C PHE A 10 22.80 3.07 12.44
N PRO A 11 22.33 1.98 13.07
CA PRO A 11 22.85 0.65 12.87
C PRO A 11 22.66 0.19 11.42
N ARG A 12 23.72 -0.38 10.81
CA ARG A 12 23.67 -0.84 9.42
C ARG A 12 22.78 -2.06 9.22
N ASP A 13 22.58 -2.85 10.27
CA ASP A 13 21.79 -4.08 10.29
C ASP A 13 20.28 -3.86 10.23
N LEU A 14 19.81 -2.62 10.40
CA LEU A 14 18.40 -2.27 10.22
C LEU A 14 18.04 -1.95 8.77
N VAL A 15 18.99 -1.38 8.02
CA VAL A 15 18.74 -0.89 6.66
C VAL A 15 18.57 -2.08 5.72
N GLY A 16 17.39 -2.20 5.11
CA GLY A 16 17.07 -3.30 4.19
C GLY A 16 16.83 -4.65 4.88
N ARG A 17 16.76 -4.69 6.21
CA ARG A 17 16.40 -5.91 6.94
C ARG A 17 14.94 -6.30 6.62
N SER A 18 14.74 -7.56 6.28
CA SER A 18 13.41 -8.11 5.99
C SER A 18 12.69 -8.53 7.27
N ILE A 19 11.37 -8.35 7.31
CA ILE A 19 10.51 -8.85 8.39
C ILE A 19 10.08 -10.28 8.01
N GLU A 20 10.65 -11.28 8.68
CA GLU A 20 10.32 -12.69 8.43
C GLU A 20 8.92 -13.04 8.95
N GLN A 21 8.17 -13.88 8.23
CA GLN A 21 6.85 -14.33 8.68
C GLN A 21 6.96 -15.43 9.75
N PRO A 22 6.25 -15.31 10.89
CA PRO A 22 6.20 -16.35 11.90
C PRO A 22 5.41 -17.57 11.38
N ARG A 23 5.77 -18.77 11.85
CA ARG A 23 5.13 -20.05 11.45
C ARG A 23 3.63 -20.12 11.76
N SER A 24 3.17 -19.35 12.75
CA SER A 24 1.76 -19.23 13.12
C SER A 24 1.45 -17.77 13.44
N VAL A 25 0.27 -17.30 13.03
CA VAL A 25 -0.21 -15.97 13.38
C VAL A 25 -0.56 -15.95 14.88
N SER A 26 0.20 -15.18 15.66
CA SER A 26 -0.05 -14.96 17.08
C SER A 26 -0.54 -13.54 17.34
N ILE A 27 -1.36 -13.36 18.40
CA ILE A 27 -1.80 -12.03 18.85
C ILE A 27 -0.59 -11.15 19.20
N GLU A 28 0.48 -11.75 19.74
CA GLU A 28 1.75 -11.09 20.04
C GLU A 28 2.38 -10.51 18.76
N ALA A 29 2.44 -11.28 17.66
CA ALA A 29 2.98 -10.83 16.38
C ALA A 29 2.15 -9.69 15.76
N ILE A 30 0.82 -9.81 15.78
CA ILE A 30 -0.08 -8.75 15.28
C ILE A 30 0.11 -7.46 16.08
N THR A 31 0.27 -7.56 17.40
CA THR A 31 0.46 -6.40 18.28
C THR A 31 1.78 -5.69 17.99
N LEU A 32 2.88 -6.44 17.80
CA LEU A 32 4.19 -5.87 17.44
C LEU A 32 4.14 -5.16 16.09
N LEU A 33 3.54 -5.78 15.06
CA LEU A 33 3.40 -5.17 13.73
C LEU A 33 2.55 -3.90 13.76
N ARG A 34 1.40 -3.92 14.45
CA ARG A 34 0.55 -2.73 14.60
C ARG A 34 1.28 -1.61 15.32
N GLY A 35 2.03 -1.93 16.37
CA GLY A 35 2.85 -0.96 17.10
C GLY A 35 3.91 -0.30 16.20
N LEU A 36 4.59 -1.10 15.38
CA LEU A 36 5.58 -0.60 14.42
C LEU A 36 4.94 0.32 13.35
N ILE A 37 3.79 -0.07 12.81
CA ILE A 37 3.05 0.74 11.82
C ILE A 37 2.64 2.08 12.45
N ALA A 38 2.08 2.06 13.66
CA ALA A 38 1.69 3.27 14.36
C ALA A 38 2.88 4.20 14.64
N LEU A 39 4.03 3.63 15.04
CA LEU A 39 5.26 4.38 15.25
C LEU A 39 5.76 5.04 13.95
N ASN A 40 5.82 4.29 12.85
CA ASN A 40 6.23 4.81 11.55
C ASN A 40 5.30 5.95 11.10
N ASN A 41 3.99 5.76 11.20
CA ASN A 41 3.01 6.78 10.82
C ASN A 41 3.10 8.04 11.68
N ALA A 42 3.48 7.91 12.95
CA ALA A 42 3.58 9.05 13.87
C ALA A 42 4.90 9.82 13.72
N GLN A 43 5.99 9.16 13.31
CA GLN A 43 7.34 9.75 13.35
C GLN A 43 8.02 9.91 11.99
N LEU A 44 7.52 9.27 10.93
CA LEU A 44 8.09 9.39 9.59
C LEU A 44 7.25 10.34 8.72
N ASP A 45 7.73 11.57 8.58
CA ASP A 45 7.20 12.58 7.66
C ASP A 45 8.10 12.65 6.40
N ALA A 46 7.99 11.65 5.54
CA ALA A 46 8.82 11.56 4.33
C ALA A 46 8.52 12.71 3.35
N ASP A 47 7.24 13.00 3.13
CA ASP A 47 6.80 14.05 2.19
C ASP A 47 7.21 15.43 2.68
N GLY A 48 7.01 15.74 3.96
CA GLY A 48 7.44 17.01 4.52
C GLY A 48 8.96 17.15 4.55
N PHE A 49 9.70 16.05 4.80
CA PHE A 49 11.16 16.06 4.66
C PHE A 49 11.59 16.41 3.23
N ILE A 50 11.00 15.77 2.21
CA ILE A 50 11.30 16.05 0.80
C ILE A 50 11.01 17.52 0.47
N GLN A 51 9.86 18.05 0.88
CA GLN A 51 9.51 19.46 0.64
C GLN A 51 10.50 20.43 1.30
N ARG A 52 10.94 20.13 2.54
CA ARG A 52 11.95 20.94 3.22
C ARG A 52 13.30 20.85 2.50
N ALA A 53 13.72 19.66 2.09
CA ALA A 53 14.95 19.41 1.35
C ALA A 53 14.97 20.15 0.00
N ASP A 54 13.87 20.07 -0.76
CA ASP A 54 13.72 20.74 -2.05
C ASP A 54 13.80 22.26 -1.91
N LYS A 55 13.19 22.83 -0.87
CA LYS A 55 13.29 24.27 -0.57
C LYS A 55 14.74 24.69 -0.30
N LYS A 56 15.50 23.88 0.44
CA LYS A 56 16.93 24.13 0.71
C LYS A 56 17.77 24.03 -0.56
N LEU A 57 17.52 23.02 -1.40
CA LEU A 57 18.19 22.83 -2.69
C LEU A 57 17.88 23.94 -3.69
N ALA A 58 16.63 24.42 -3.74
CA ALA A 58 16.22 25.50 -4.62
C ALA A 58 17.01 26.79 -4.34
N LYS A 59 17.20 27.14 -3.06
CA LYS A 59 18.00 28.30 -2.66
C LYS A 59 19.48 28.17 -3.06
N ALA A 60 20.06 26.97 -2.94
CA ALA A 60 21.42 26.71 -3.41
C ALA A 60 21.54 26.85 -4.94
N ARG A 61 20.57 26.31 -5.69
CA ARG A 61 20.51 26.42 -7.16
C ARG A 61 20.32 27.86 -7.63
N GLU A 62 19.55 28.66 -6.89
CA GLU A 62 19.36 30.08 -7.21
C GLU A 62 20.69 30.86 -7.10
N LEU A 63 21.46 30.62 -6.04
CA LEU A 63 22.79 31.23 -5.87
C LEU A 63 23.75 30.80 -6.99
N GLU A 64 23.74 29.53 -7.37
CA GLU A 64 24.51 29.01 -8.50
C GLU A 64 24.11 29.68 -9.83
N ALA A 65 22.81 29.83 -10.09
CA ALA A 65 22.30 30.47 -11.30
C ALA A 65 22.69 31.96 -11.37
N GLN A 66 22.65 32.67 -10.24
CA GLN A 66 23.09 34.08 -10.16
C GLN A 66 24.60 34.21 -10.43
N ILE A 67 25.42 33.30 -9.90
CA ILE A 67 26.86 33.26 -10.16
C ILE A 67 27.14 32.97 -11.65
N SER A 68 26.45 31.99 -12.23
CA SER A 68 26.58 31.61 -13.64
C SER A 68 26.13 32.72 -14.59
N GLY A 69 25.05 33.44 -14.27
CA GLY A 69 24.60 34.58 -15.06
C GLY A 69 25.59 35.75 -15.06
N LEU A 70 26.26 36.00 -13.92
CA LEU A 70 27.26 37.06 -13.81
C LEU A 70 28.60 36.69 -14.45
N SER A 71 28.95 35.40 -14.52
CA SER A 71 30.18 34.94 -15.18
C SER A 71 30.12 35.05 -16.71
N ALA A 72 28.92 35.21 -17.30
CA ALA A 72 28.75 35.43 -18.74
C ALA A 72 29.25 36.81 -19.22
N ASN A 73 29.30 37.84 -18.35
CA ASN A 73 29.78 39.19 -18.65
C ASN A 73 30.64 39.74 -17.50
N LEU A 74 31.91 39.33 -17.47
CA LEU A 74 32.87 39.67 -16.41
C LEU A 74 33.31 41.14 -16.44
N THR A 75 32.63 41.97 -15.67
CA THR A 75 33.09 43.31 -15.27
C THR A 75 33.68 43.27 -13.86
N ALA A 76 34.48 44.27 -13.47
CA ALA A 76 35.01 44.36 -12.10
C ALA A 76 33.90 44.39 -11.03
N SER A 77 32.76 45.03 -11.32
CA SER A 77 31.58 45.01 -10.47
C SER A 77 30.93 43.62 -10.40
N ALA A 78 30.87 42.90 -11.52
CA ALA A 78 30.39 41.52 -11.54
C ALA A 78 31.29 40.56 -10.73
N MET A 79 32.61 40.73 -10.77
CA MET A 79 33.55 39.93 -9.98
C MET A 79 33.35 40.10 -8.48
N LEU A 80 33.18 41.35 -8.00
CA LEU A 80 32.89 41.62 -6.58
C LEU A 80 31.55 40.99 -6.14
N LYS A 81 30.55 41.04 -7.02
CA LYS A 81 29.24 40.43 -6.75
C LYS A 81 29.30 38.90 -6.73
N ILE A 82 30.07 38.29 -7.63
CA ILE A 82 30.33 36.84 -7.63
C ILE A 82 31.01 36.41 -6.33
N ALA A 83 32.02 37.14 -5.85
CA ALA A 83 32.69 36.83 -4.60
C ALA A 83 31.72 36.86 -3.40
N SER A 84 30.83 37.86 -3.35
CA SER A 84 29.78 37.95 -2.32
C SER A 84 28.77 36.80 -2.41
N LEU A 85 28.34 36.42 -3.62
CA LEU A 85 27.42 35.30 -3.83
C LEU A 85 28.08 33.95 -3.51
N ALA A 86 29.37 33.79 -3.80
CA ALA A 86 30.13 32.59 -3.46
C ALA A 86 30.25 32.41 -1.94
N GLN A 87 30.48 33.50 -1.19
CA GLN A 87 30.44 33.48 0.27
C GLN A 87 29.05 33.08 0.78
N ALA A 88 27.98 33.70 0.24
CA ALA A 88 26.60 33.35 0.60
C ALA A 88 26.27 31.87 0.27
N GLY A 89 26.80 31.35 -0.85
CA GLY A 89 26.67 29.94 -1.22
C GLY A 89 27.39 29.02 -0.24
N SER A 90 28.60 29.37 0.20
CA SER A 90 29.33 28.62 1.23
C SER A 90 28.56 28.59 2.56
N ASP A 91 28.03 29.74 2.98
CA ASP A 91 27.26 29.84 4.23
C ASP A 91 25.96 29.01 4.14
N GLU A 92 25.29 29.02 2.99
CA GLU A 92 24.08 28.21 2.76
C GLU A 92 24.38 26.70 2.76
N ILE A 93 25.53 26.27 2.20
CA ILE A 93 25.97 24.87 2.24
C ILE A 93 26.17 24.42 3.69
N MET A 94 26.82 25.25 4.51
CA MET A 94 27.03 24.95 5.93
C MET A 94 25.72 24.90 6.71
N ALA A 95 24.82 25.86 6.48
CA ALA A 95 23.49 25.86 7.09
C ALA A 95 22.65 24.63 6.69
N ASN A 96 22.74 24.20 5.43
CA ASN A 96 22.07 22.99 4.94
C ASN A 96 22.63 21.72 5.58
N ARG A 97 23.95 21.67 5.81
CA ARG A 97 24.59 20.55 6.50
C ARG A 97 24.13 20.45 7.96
N GLU A 98 24.09 21.57 8.68
CA GLU A 98 23.63 21.59 10.08
C GLU A 98 22.16 21.22 10.18
N TRP A 99 21.32 21.75 9.28
CA TRP A 99 19.91 21.37 9.20
C TRP A 99 19.74 19.86 8.95
N PHE A 100 20.46 19.30 7.98
CA PHE A 100 20.36 17.86 7.68
C PHE A 100 20.81 16.99 8.85
N LYS A 101 21.85 17.43 9.58
CA LYS A 101 22.29 16.74 10.80
C LYS A 101 21.19 16.75 11.88
N ALA A 102 20.53 17.89 12.08
CA ALA A 102 19.42 18.00 13.03
C ALA A 102 18.21 17.13 12.64
N GLU A 103 17.88 17.06 11.34
CA GLU A 103 16.82 16.14 10.84
C GLU A 103 17.18 14.68 11.13
N LEU A 104 18.44 14.27 10.89
CA LEU A 104 18.89 12.93 11.24
C LEU A 104 18.80 12.67 12.75
N GLU A 105 19.27 13.59 13.59
CA GLU A 105 19.15 13.44 15.05
C GLU A 105 17.69 13.30 15.50
N GLY A 106 16.75 13.95 14.81
CA GLY A 106 15.31 13.80 15.01
C GLY A 106 14.77 12.38 14.72
N LEU A 107 15.45 11.58 13.88
CA LEU A 107 15.04 10.21 13.54
C LEU A 107 15.50 9.16 14.56
N VAL A 108 16.33 9.52 15.53
CA VAL A 108 16.85 8.58 16.55
C VAL A 108 15.74 7.80 17.29
N PRO A 109 14.60 8.40 17.70
CA PRO A 109 13.52 7.66 18.35
C PRO A 109 12.89 6.60 17.44
N LEU A 110 12.74 6.92 16.15
CA LEU A 110 12.22 6.00 15.14
C LEU A 110 13.15 4.81 14.97
N VAL A 111 14.45 5.06 14.81
CA VAL A 111 15.48 4.02 14.68
C VAL A 111 15.48 3.10 15.91
N ARG A 112 15.41 3.66 17.11
CA ARG A 112 15.32 2.88 18.36
C ARG A 112 14.06 2.02 18.42
N GLY A 113 12.94 2.51 17.91
CA GLY A 113 11.71 1.72 17.84
C GLY A 113 11.84 0.53 16.88
N TRP A 114 12.49 0.73 15.73
CA TRP A 114 12.82 -0.36 14.81
C TRP A 114 13.76 -1.40 15.44
N GLN A 115 14.78 -0.98 16.21
CA GLN A 115 15.66 -1.89 16.95
C GLN A 115 14.86 -2.79 17.91
N ARG A 116 14.04 -2.17 18.77
CA ARG A 116 13.21 -2.90 19.73
C ARG A 116 12.24 -3.86 19.06
N PHE A 117 11.61 -3.42 17.97
CA PHE A 117 10.74 -4.28 17.18
C PHE A 117 11.48 -5.54 16.73
N TYR A 118 12.67 -5.41 16.13
CA TYR A 118 13.41 -6.58 15.67
C TYR A 118 13.90 -7.49 16.80
N GLU A 119 14.28 -6.93 17.95
CA GLU A 119 14.63 -7.72 19.14
C GLU A 119 13.44 -8.58 19.60
N ASP A 120 12.25 -7.99 19.69
CA ASP A 120 11.02 -8.69 20.08
C ASP A 120 10.54 -9.67 19.00
N TRP A 121 10.67 -9.29 17.73
CA TRP A 121 10.33 -10.12 16.58
C TRP A 121 11.21 -11.37 16.51
N ASP A 122 12.53 -11.22 16.68
CA ASP A 122 13.47 -12.35 16.71
C ASP A 122 13.20 -13.27 17.90
N ARG A 123 12.78 -12.71 19.04
CA ARG A 123 12.38 -13.51 20.21
C ARG A 123 11.13 -14.32 19.92
N LEU A 124 10.17 -13.75 19.21
CA LEU A 124 8.94 -14.42 18.79
C LEU A 124 9.23 -15.55 17.80
N LEU A 125 10.10 -15.31 16.81
CA LEU A 125 10.52 -16.34 15.84
C LEU A 125 11.27 -17.50 16.49
N ARG A 126 12.09 -17.23 17.51
CA ARG A 126 12.83 -18.24 18.28
C ARG A 126 11.96 -19.14 19.18
N LYS A 127 10.68 -18.81 19.43
CA LYS A 127 9.76 -19.66 20.22
C LYS A 127 9.22 -20.90 19.46
N GLY A 128 9.62 -21.14 18.21
CA GLY A 128 9.41 -22.42 17.50
C GLY A 128 10.64 -23.35 17.59
N PRO A 129 10.51 -24.70 17.41
CA PRO A 129 11.63 -25.61 17.62
C PRO A 129 12.81 -25.27 16.70
N PRO A 130 14.06 -25.45 17.16
CA PRO A 130 15.24 -24.81 16.59
C PRO A 130 15.51 -25.36 15.19
N GLY A 131 15.13 -24.59 14.17
CA GLY A 131 15.61 -24.76 12.81
C GLY A 131 16.94 -24.04 12.69
N THR A 132 18.00 -24.78 12.40
CA THR A 132 19.31 -24.25 12.05
C THR A 132 19.16 -23.24 10.92
N ASN A 133 19.49 -21.97 11.15
CA ASN A 133 19.81 -21.08 10.03
C ASN A 133 21.02 -20.22 10.34
N LYS A 134 21.96 -20.32 9.40
CA LYS A 134 23.30 -19.75 9.42
C LYS A 134 23.19 -18.24 9.31
N GLN A 135 23.93 -17.53 10.16
CA GLN A 135 24.22 -16.11 9.97
C GLN A 135 24.95 -15.92 8.64
N PRO A 136 24.60 -14.92 7.82
CA PRO A 136 25.52 -14.41 6.81
C PRO A 136 26.62 -13.65 7.55
N THR A 137 27.85 -14.11 7.31
CA THR A 137 29.10 -13.55 7.77
C THR A 137 29.20 -12.08 7.37
N ALA A 138 29.39 -11.20 8.35
CA ALA A 138 29.78 -9.81 8.10
C ALA A 138 31.16 -9.80 7.42
N LEU A 139 31.25 -9.25 6.22
CA LEU A 139 32.51 -9.00 5.53
C LEU A 139 33.22 -7.83 6.22
N SER A 140 34.18 -8.16 7.08
CA SER A 140 35.25 -7.27 7.48
C SER A 140 36.49 -7.62 6.68
N VAL A 141 36.90 -6.74 5.75
CA VAL A 141 38.26 -6.78 5.20
C VAL A 141 38.89 -5.42 5.48
N VAL A 142 39.76 -5.41 6.49
CA VAL A 142 40.79 -4.38 6.66
C VAL A 142 42.02 -4.94 5.95
N GLU A 143 42.36 -4.38 4.80
CA GLU A 143 43.60 -4.72 4.11
C GLU A 143 44.65 -3.67 4.44
N VAL A 144 45.68 -4.08 5.19
CA VAL A 144 46.88 -3.30 5.46
C VAL A 144 47.79 -3.43 4.26
N LEU A 145 48.07 -2.32 3.57
CA LEU A 145 48.98 -2.29 2.43
C LEU A 145 50.46 -2.36 2.88
N PRO A 146 51.32 -3.17 2.24
CA PRO A 146 52.75 -3.17 2.48
C PRO A 146 53.47 -2.07 1.68
N VAL A 147 54.55 -1.56 2.27
CA VAL A 147 55.43 -0.51 1.73
C VAL A 147 56.27 -1.04 0.56
N ALA A 148 56.18 -0.39 -0.60
CA ALA A 148 56.94 -0.74 -1.80
C ALA A 148 58.38 -0.19 -1.78
N LYS A 149 59.34 -1.05 -2.19
CA LYS A 149 60.68 -0.66 -2.65
C LYS A 149 60.62 -0.11 -4.09
N PRO A 150 61.58 0.73 -4.54
CA PRO A 150 61.53 1.33 -5.86
C PRO A 150 61.76 0.26 -6.95
N ALA A 151 60.85 0.21 -7.92
CA ALA A 151 60.90 -0.71 -9.06
C ALA A 151 61.79 -0.15 -10.18
N GLU A 152 62.68 -0.99 -10.70
CA GLU A 152 63.36 -0.79 -11.98
C GLU A 152 62.35 -0.80 -13.13
N LEU A 153 62.58 0.05 -14.15
CA LEU A 153 61.68 0.21 -15.29
C LEU A 153 61.59 -1.10 -16.11
N PRO A 154 60.39 -1.69 -16.26
CA PRO A 154 60.23 -2.91 -17.04
C PRO A 154 60.52 -2.65 -18.52
N GLY A 155 61.26 -3.58 -19.15
CA GLY A 155 61.58 -3.53 -20.57
C GLY A 155 60.33 -3.54 -21.47
N ASN A 156 60.49 -3.12 -22.72
CA ASN A 156 59.40 -2.87 -23.68
C ASN A 156 58.44 -4.07 -23.84
N GLU A 157 58.93 -5.31 -23.76
CA GLU A 157 58.10 -6.53 -23.82
C GLU A 157 57.21 -6.71 -22.60
N ALA A 158 57.68 -6.35 -21.40
CA ALA A 158 56.90 -6.42 -20.17
C ALA A 158 55.80 -5.34 -20.14
N LEU A 159 56.07 -4.16 -20.71
CA LEU A 159 55.05 -3.12 -20.92
C LEU A 159 53.99 -3.57 -21.94
N GLN A 160 54.39 -4.23 -23.03
CA GLN A 160 53.44 -4.77 -24.01
C GLN A 160 52.55 -5.86 -23.42
N ALA A 161 53.10 -6.77 -22.61
CA ALA A 161 52.33 -7.78 -21.89
C ALA A 161 51.35 -7.15 -20.89
N GLN A 162 51.76 -6.08 -20.19
CA GLN A 162 50.90 -5.36 -19.26
C GLN A 162 49.76 -4.62 -19.97
N VAL A 163 50.02 -4.02 -21.14
CA VAL A 163 48.99 -3.38 -21.96
C VAL A 163 47.97 -4.40 -22.47
N ALA A 164 48.42 -5.57 -22.91
CA ALA A 164 47.53 -6.65 -23.34
C ALA A 164 46.62 -7.13 -22.20
N GLY A 165 47.17 -7.35 -21.00
CA GLY A 165 46.38 -7.73 -19.83
C GLY A 165 45.38 -6.65 -19.38
N LEU A 166 45.75 -5.38 -19.47
CA LEU A 166 44.84 -4.26 -19.16
C LEU A 166 43.72 -4.13 -20.20
N GLN A 167 43.99 -4.38 -21.47
CA GLN A 167 42.97 -4.39 -22.53
C GLN A 167 41.96 -5.51 -22.32
N GLU A 168 42.41 -6.70 -21.92
CA GLU A 168 41.55 -7.82 -21.60
C GLU A 168 40.67 -7.51 -20.36
N ALA A 169 41.27 -6.99 -19.29
CA ALA A 169 40.52 -6.57 -18.10
C ALA A 169 39.50 -5.46 -18.39
N LEU A 170 39.84 -4.51 -19.27
CA LEU A 170 38.91 -3.45 -19.70
C LEU A 170 37.75 -4.03 -20.52
N SER A 171 38.02 -5.02 -21.39
CA SER A 171 36.98 -5.70 -22.15
C SER A 171 36.01 -6.46 -21.25
N ALA A 172 36.52 -7.14 -20.23
CA ALA A 172 35.71 -7.84 -19.23
C ALA A 172 34.85 -6.87 -18.41
N LYS A 173 35.43 -5.74 -17.95
CA LYS A 173 34.69 -4.71 -17.21
C LYS A 173 33.64 -3.99 -18.06
N ASN A 174 33.87 -3.85 -19.37
CA ASN A 174 32.87 -3.29 -20.28
C ASN A 174 31.70 -4.25 -20.52
N ALA A 175 31.96 -5.55 -20.58
CA ALA A 175 30.91 -6.57 -20.67
C ALA A 175 30.03 -6.55 -19.40
N GLU A 176 30.65 -6.55 -18.22
CA GLU A 176 29.96 -6.47 -16.92
C GLU A 176 29.11 -5.19 -16.79
N ASN A 177 29.63 -4.04 -17.25
CA ASN A 177 28.87 -2.78 -17.31
C ASN A 177 27.68 -2.85 -18.26
N SER A 178 27.80 -3.56 -19.38
CA SER A 178 26.70 -3.73 -20.33
C SER A 178 25.56 -4.56 -19.72
N GLU A 179 25.92 -5.60 -18.96
CA GLU A 179 24.98 -6.48 -18.28
C GLU A 179 24.25 -5.76 -17.14
N MET A 180 24.98 -5.02 -16.28
CA MET A 180 24.38 -4.16 -15.26
C MET A 180 23.45 -3.10 -15.84
N ARG A 181 23.76 -2.55 -17.02
CA ARG A 181 22.88 -1.60 -17.71
C ARG A 181 21.60 -2.25 -18.22
N ALA A 182 21.68 -3.48 -18.73
CA ALA A 182 20.52 -4.25 -19.15
C ALA A 182 19.63 -4.62 -17.95
N GLU A 183 20.23 -4.98 -16.82
CA GLU A 183 19.51 -5.26 -15.58
C GLU A 183 18.86 -3.98 -15.01
N LEU A 184 19.57 -2.85 -14.98
CA LEU A 184 18.99 -1.56 -14.60
C LEU A 184 17.85 -1.13 -15.52
N TYR A 185 17.96 -1.39 -16.82
CA TYR A 185 16.88 -1.15 -17.75
C TYR A 185 15.67 -2.03 -17.41
N SER A 186 15.87 -3.34 -17.25
CA SER A 186 14.81 -4.28 -16.85
C SER A 186 14.15 -3.92 -15.52
N LEU A 187 14.93 -3.48 -14.53
CA LEU A 187 14.44 -3.03 -13.22
C LEU A 187 13.71 -1.70 -13.31
N ARG A 188 14.12 -0.79 -14.20
CA ARG A 188 13.38 0.45 -14.48
C ARG A 188 12.06 0.17 -15.19
N THR A 189 12.06 -0.70 -16.19
CA THR A 189 10.82 -1.13 -16.84
C THR A 189 9.90 -1.77 -15.82
N PHE A 190 10.42 -2.69 -14.99
CA PHE A 190 9.67 -3.32 -13.90
C PHE A 190 9.17 -2.32 -12.85
N LYS A 191 9.97 -1.29 -12.51
CA LYS A 191 9.57 -0.18 -11.64
C LYS A 191 8.46 0.64 -12.30
N GLU A 192 8.53 0.90 -13.59
CA GLU A 192 7.49 1.62 -14.35
C GLU A 192 6.19 0.78 -14.41
N THR A 193 6.29 -0.54 -14.57
CA THR A 193 5.13 -1.45 -14.47
C THR A 193 4.59 -1.58 -13.04
N LEU A 194 5.47 -1.46 -12.02
CA LEU A 194 5.13 -1.42 -10.58
C LEU A 194 4.82 -0.03 -10.06
N SER A 195 4.89 1.01 -10.90
CA SER A 195 4.53 2.36 -10.52
C SER A 195 3.00 2.39 -10.41
N LEU A 196 2.51 1.81 -9.32
CA LEU A 196 1.28 2.23 -8.68
C LEU A 196 1.38 3.76 -8.64
N PRO A 197 0.39 4.49 -9.16
CA PRO A 197 0.45 5.92 -9.17
C PRO A 197 0.74 6.40 -7.73
N MET A 198 1.88 7.05 -7.51
CA MET A 198 2.11 7.91 -6.34
C MET A 198 1.34 9.23 -6.49
N HIS A 199 0.20 9.19 -7.18
CA HIS A 199 -0.90 10.05 -6.80
C HIS A 199 -1.31 9.49 -5.43
N ARG A 200 -1.14 10.25 -4.34
CA ARG A 200 -2.15 10.18 -3.28
C ARG A 200 -3.45 10.24 -4.08
N PRO A 201 -4.27 9.17 -4.17
CA PRO A 201 -5.54 9.35 -4.83
C PRO A 201 -6.12 10.56 -4.11
N GLU A 202 -6.36 11.66 -4.86
CA GLU A 202 -7.31 12.68 -4.44
C GLU A 202 -8.36 11.89 -3.70
N PRO A 203 -8.51 12.07 -2.37
CA PRO A 203 -9.34 11.16 -1.59
C PRO A 203 -10.62 11.07 -2.39
N LEU A 204 -10.89 9.89 -3.00
CA LEU A 204 -12.18 9.59 -3.64
C LEU A 204 -13.15 10.31 -2.77
N GLU A 205 -13.94 11.31 -3.22
CA GLU A 205 -14.69 12.22 -2.33
C GLU A 205 -15.56 11.41 -1.37
N LEU A 206 -14.90 10.90 -0.34
CA LEU A 206 -15.28 9.72 0.41
C LEU A 206 -15.95 10.43 1.53
N ASN A 207 -17.25 10.21 1.64
CA ASN A 207 -18.03 10.87 2.65
C ASN A 207 -17.42 10.54 4.03
N MET A 208 -16.55 11.42 4.54
CA MET A 208 -15.76 11.17 5.75
C MET A 208 -16.70 11.02 6.96
N GLY A 209 -17.86 11.66 6.90
CA GLY A 209 -18.95 11.48 7.86
C GLY A 209 -19.52 10.07 7.82
N LEU A 210 -19.79 9.52 6.63
CA LEU A 210 -20.21 8.13 6.44
C LEU A 210 -19.14 7.16 6.99
N MET A 211 -17.89 7.35 6.57
CA MET A 211 -16.78 6.48 7.02
C MET A 211 -16.63 6.50 8.53
N ARG A 212 -16.75 7.67 9.16
CA ARG A 212 -16.74 7.79 10.61
C ARG A 212 -17.92 7.06 11.27
N ARG A 213 -19.15 7.19 10.75
CA ARG A 213 -20.34 6.49 11.29
C ARG A 213 -20.17 4.98 11.21
N ILE A 214 -19.72 4.48 10.05
CA ILE A 214 -19.47 3.04 9.83
C ILE A 214 -18.38 2.53 10.78
N ALA A 215 -17.25 3.23 10.87
CA ALA A 215 -16.15 2.85 11.75
C ALA A 215 -16.52 2.91 13.25
N ALA A 216 -17.31 3.91 13.64
CA ALA A 216 -17.74 4.09 15.03
C ALA A 216 -18.94 3.20 15.41
N ARG A 217 -19.59 2.54 14.44
CA ARG A 217 -20.84 1.80 14.64
C ARG A 217 -21.96 2.63 15.28
N ASP A 218 -21.95 3.93 14.99
CA ASP A 218 -22.84 4.90 15.61
C ASP A 218 -23.86 5.43 14.60
N GLY A 219 -25.14 5.18 14.87
CA GLY A 219 -26.26 5.66 14.04
C GLY A 219 -26.22 5.18 12.59
N ILE A 220 -25.65 3.99 12.32
CA ILE A 220 -25.59 3.42 10.97
C ILE A 220 -27.00 3.07 10.49
N THR A 221 -27.39 3.62 9.33
CA THR A 221 -28.63 3.26 8.64
C THR A 221 -28.38 2.24 7.51
N PRO A 222 -29.41 1.53 7.00
CA PRO A 222 -29.24 0.66 5.84
C PRO A 222 -28.70 1.38 4.60
N LEU A 223 -29.07 2.65 4.43
CA LEU A 223 -28.60 3.49 3.34
C LEU A 223 -27.11 3.80 3.47
N ASP A 224 -26.63 4.05 4.69
CA ASP A 224 -25.20 4.19 4.97
C ASP A 224 -24.44 2.90 4.61
N VAL A 225 -24.99 1.72 4.92
CA VAL A 225 -24.35 0.44 4.59
C VAL A 225 -24.25 0.26 3.08
N LEU A 226 -25.33 0.51 2.32
CA LEU A 226 -25.29 0.40 0.86
C LEU A 226 -24.30 1.38 0.24
N LEU A 227 -24.30 2.64 0.70
CA LEU A 227 -23.37 3.67 0.22
C LEU A 227 -21.93 3.30 0.53
N TYR A 228 -21.67 2.78 1.73
CA TYR A 228 -20.35 2.31 2.12
C TYR A 228 -19.88 1.18 1.20
N ILE A 229 -20.71 0.15 1.00
CA ILE A 229 -20.40 -1.01 0.14
C ILE A 229 -20.17 -0.58 -1.31
N GLU A 230 -21.04 0.25 -1.87
CA GLU A 230 -20.86 0.78 -3.23
C GLU A 230 -19.52 1.53 -3.38
N THR A 231 -19.16 2.32 -2.37
CA THR A 231 -17.93 3.12 -2.39
C THR A 231 -16.67 2.24 -2.35
N ILE A 232 -16.64 1.22 -1.48
CA ILE A 232 -15.42 0.40 -1.29
C ILE A 232 -15.30 -0.76 -2.28
N ALA A 233 -16.38 -1.11 -2.98
CA ALA A 233 -16.42 -2.24 -3.89
C ALA A 233 -16.01 -1.90 -5.33
N GLU A 234 -15.58 -0.66 -5.59
CA GLU A 234 -14.99 -0.15 -6.85
C GLU A 234 -15.39 -0.94 -8.11
N GLY A 235 -16.65 -0.78 -8.55
CA GLY A 235 -17.14 -1.34 -9.82
C GLY A 235 -17.55 -2.82 -9.78
N ARG A 236 -17.37 -3.53 -8.66
CA ARG A 236 -17.85 -4.92 -8.45
C ARG A 236 -19.33 -5.01 -8.16
N VAL A 237 -19.91 -3.94 -7.60
CA VAL A 237 -21.31 -3.90 -7.17
C VAL A 237 -22.08 -2.85 -7.98
N VAL A 238 -23.31 -3.17 -8.31
CA VAL A 238 -24.31 -2.23 -8.83
C VAL A 238 -25.54 -2.31 -7.94
N ILE A 239 -25.98 -1.17 -7.42
CA ILE A 239 -27.16 -1.08 -6.57
C ILE A 239 -28.27 -0.41 -7.37
N LEU A 240 -29.40 -1.10 -7.58
CA LEU A 240 -30.53 -0.58 -8.33
C LEU A 240 -31.31 0.47 -7.51
N ASP A 241 -32.01 1.38 -8.20
CA ASP A 241 -32.88 2.39 -7.57
C ASP A 241 -33.92 1.77 -6.61
N SER A 242 -34.40 0.57 -6.94
CA SER A 242 -35.32 -0.19 -6.09
C SER A 242 -34.69 -0.59 -4.75
N ALA A 243 -33.40 -0.93 -4.73
CA ALA A 243 -32.67 -1.25 -3.50
C ALA A 243 -32.41 -0.01 -2.65
N TRP A 244 -32.06 1.11 -3.27
CA TRP A 244 -31.93 2.41 -2.59
C TRP A 244 -33.23 2.83 -1.93
N LYS A 245 -34.33 2.72 -2.67
CA LYS A 245 -35.67 3.05 -2.17
C LYS A 245 -36.06 2.15 -0.99
N SER A 246 -35.91 0.84 -1.12
CA SER A 246 -36.28 -0.09 -0.05
C SER A 246 -35.42 0.09 1.21
N ALA A 247 -34.13 0.41 1.06
CA ALA A 247 -33.24 0.64 2.18
C ALA A 247 -33.57 1.95 2.91
N LYS A 248 -33.96 2.99 2.17
CA LYS A 248 -34.44 4.26 2.72
C LYS A 248 -35.73 4.07 3.52
N ASP A 249 -36.68 3.31 2.98
CA ASP A 249 -37.95 2.99 3.64
C ASP A 249 -37.74 2.15 4.92
N ALA A 250 -36.62 1.44 5.02
CA ALA A 250 -36.20 0.65 6.17
C ALA A 250 -35.25 1.38 7.14
N SER A 251 -35.25 2.72 7.16
CA SER A 251 -34.29 3.53 7.95
C SER A 251 -34.24 3.21 9.46
N THR A 252 -35.30 2.63 10.02
CA THR A 252 -35.41 2.21 11.43
C THR A 252 -34.95 0.78 11.71
N PHE A 253 -34.40 0.07 10.71
CA PHE A 253 -33.85 -1.28 10.86
C PHE A 253 -32.72 -1.31 11.90
N GLN A 254 -32.84 -2.19 12.90
CA GLN A 254 -31.96 -2.20 14.07
C GLN A 254 -30.70 -3.06 13.91
N HIS A 255 -30.67 -3.96 12.92
CA HIS A 255 -29.56 -4.91 12.74
C HIS A 255 -28.61 -4.51 11.61
N THR A 256 -28.32 -3.21 11.46
CA THR A 256 -27.49 -2.66 10.38
C THR A 256 -26.05 -3.19 10.41
N GLU A 257 -25.50 -3.50 11.59
CA GLU A 257 -24.20 -4.18 11.69
C GLU A 257 -24.22 -5.55 11.01
N ARG A 258 -25.30 -6.32 11.22
CA ARG A 258 -25.46 -7.62 10.57
C ARG A 258 -25.62 -7.48 9.06
N MET A 259 -26.32 -6.45 8.60
CA MET A 259 -26.42 -6.11 7.17
C MET A 259 -25.04 -5.82 6.57
N LEU A 260 -24.21 -5.03 7.27
CA LEU A 260 -22.85 -4.74 6.84
C LEU A 260 -22.01 -6.01 6.73
N GLU A 261 -22.05 -6.89 7.74
CA GLU A 261 -21.32 -8.16 7.72
C GLU A 261 -21.69 -9.07 6.54
N VAL A 262 -22.99 -9.24 6.25
CA VAL A 262 -23.42 -10.12 5.15
C VAL A 262 -23.09 -9.53 3.78
N LEU A 263 -23.18 -8.21 3.63
CA LEU A 263 -22.82 -7.53 2.38
C LEU A 263 -21.30 -7.53 2.15
N ASP A 264 -20.51 -7.30 3.20
CA ASP A 264 -19.04 -7.41 3.13
C ASP A 264 -18.61 -8.82 2.69
N ALA A 265 -19.17 -9.86 3.33
CA ALA A 265 -18.92 -11.25 2.96
C ALA A 265 -19.36 -11.58 1.51
N MET A 266 -20.47 -10.99 1.04
CA MET A 266 -20.95 -11.18 -0.33
C MET A 266 -20.04 -10.53 -1.36
N VAL A 267 -19.63 -9.30 -1.12
CA VAL A 267 -18.94 -8.46 -2.10
C VAL A 267 -17.44 -8.72 -2.16
N PHE A 268 -16.85 -9.23 -1.09
CA PHE A 268 -15.43 -9.58 -1.05
C PHE A 268 -15.21 -11.10 -1.14
N PRO A 269 -15.25 -11.91 -0.06
CA PRO A 269 -14.81 -13.29 -0.15
C PRO A 269 -15.69 -14.15 -1.06
N TYR A 270 -17.02 -13.92 -1.10
CA TYR A 270 -17.90 -14.69 -1.98
C TYR A 270 -17.71 -14.33 -3.46
N TYR A 271 -17.68 -13.02 -3.78
CA TYR A 271 -17.40 -12.55 -5.13
C TYR A 271 -16.07 -13.09 -5.67
N GLU A 272 -14.99 -12.98 -4.88
CA GLU A 272 -13.66 -13.50 -5.27
C GLU A 272 -13.69 -15.02 -5.49
N SER A 273 -14.40 -15.76 -4.63
CA SER A 273 -14.55 -17.21 -4.80
C SER A 273 -15.28 -17.57 -6.09
N LEU A 274 -16.36 -16.86 -6.43
CA LEU A 274 -17.08 -17.03 -7.68
C LEU A 274 -16.23 -16.67 -8.90
N MET A 275 -15.48 -15.56 -8.85
CA MET A 275 -14.61 -15.14 -9.95
C MET A 275 -13.45 -16.11 -10.19
N ALA A 276 -13.00 -16.83 -9.15
CA ALA A 276 -12.05 -17.92 -9.25
C ALA A 276 -12.65 -19.23 -9.81
N GLY A 277 -13.94 -19.25 -10.17
CA GLY A 277 -14.62 -20.39 -10.78
C GLY A 277 -15.05 -21.47 -9.78
N ASN A 278 -15.08 -21.15 -8.48
CA ASN A 278 -15.51 -22.12 -7.47
C ASN A 278 -17.03 -22.38 -7.55
N PRO A 279 -17.50 -23.61 -7.28
CA PRO A 279 -18.91 -23.94 -7.27
C PRO A 279 -19.69 -23.21 -6.16
N ASP A 280 -21.00 -23.05 -6.36
CA ASP A 280 -21.91 -22.41 -5.42
C ASP A 280 -22.00 -23.13 -4.05
N ALA A 281 -21.54 -24.37 -3.95
CA ALA A 281 -21.36 -25.06 -2.66
C ALA A 281 -20.46 -24.28 -1.69
N THR A 282 -19.49 -23.52 -2.23
CA THR A 282 -18.61 -22.64 -1.45
C THR A 282 -19.36 -21.40 -0.94
N ALA A 283 -20.46 -20.99 -1.58
CA ALA A 283 -21.29 -19.86 -1.15
C ALA A 283 -21.82 -20.04 0.28
N ARG A 284 -22.33 -21.24 0.60
CA ARG A 284 -22.83 -21.56 1.95
C ARG A 284 -21.72 -21.60 2.99
N MET A 285 -20.49 -21.94 2.61
CA MET A 285 -19.36 -21.88 3.54
C MET A 285 -18.98 -20.43 3.89
N ILE A 286 -19.06 -19.52 2.92
CA ILE A 286 -18.66 -18.11 3.10
C ILE A 286 -19.78 -17.29 3.75
N LEU A 287 -21.00 -17.39 3.20
CA LEU A 287 -22.16 -16.57 3.60
C LEU A 287 -22.98 -17.23 4.72
N GLY A 288 -22.72 -18.49 5.02
CA GLY A 288 -23.36 -19.23 6.09
C GLY A 288 -24.87 -19.37 5.90
N SER A 289 -25.59 -19.43 7.02
CA SER A 289 -27.05 -19.57 7.08
C SER A 289 -27.82 -18.32 6.63
N SER A 290 -27.13 -17.21 6.37
CA SER A 290 -27.76 -16.00 5.88
C SER A 290 -28.11 -16.07 4.39
N TYR A 291 -27.51 -17.01 3.65
CA TYR A 291 -27.67 -17.13 2.20
C TYR A 291 -28.70 -18.17 1.78
N SER A 292 -29.56 -17.75 0.86
CA SER A 292 -30.45 -18.61 0.09
C SER A 292 -30.12 -18.49 -1.39
N ALA A 293 -29.81 -19.62 -2.04
CA ALA A 293 -29.53 -19.66 -3.47
C ALA A 293 -30.80 -19.49 -4.33
N ASN A 294 -31.93 -20.03 -3.85
CA ASN A 294 -33.21 -20.01 -4.56
C ASN A 294 -34.30 -19.41 -3.67
N GLU A 295 -35.30 -18.82 -4.31
CA GLU A 295 -36.54 -18.43 -3.65
C GLU A 295 -37.44 -19.66 -3.43
N SER A 296 -38.44 -19.55 -2.56
CA SER A 296 -39.34 -20.68 -2.31
C SER A 296 -40.14 -21.07 -3.56
N GLU A 297 -40.42 -22.36 -3.73
CA GLU A 297 -41.19 -22.87 -4.87
C GLU A 297 -42.58 -22.20 -4.98
N THR A 298 -43.21 -21.91 -3.84
CA THR A 298 -44.51 -21.24 -3.77
C THR A 298 -44.46 -19.80 -4.27
N VAL A 299 -43.35 -19.10 -4.07
CA VAL A 299 -43.12 -17.75 -4.61
C VAL A 299 -42.76 -17.84 -6.09
N SER A 300 -41.87 -18.75 -6.48
CA SER A 300 -41.38 -18.88 -7.86
C SER A 300 -42.48 -19.31 -8.86
N THR A 301 -43.45 -20.11 -8.40
CA THR A 301 -44.59 -20.58 -9.22
C THR A 301 -45.76 -19.59 -9.26
N ASN A 302 -45.89 -18.71 -8.25
CA ASN A 302 -46.95 -17.72 -8.19
C ASN A 302 -46.54 -16.44 -8.92
N ARG A 303 -47.16 -16.16 -10.08
CA ARG A 303 -46.84 -14.99 -10.92
C ARG A 303 -46.80 -13.65 -10.16
N ARG A 304 -47.72 -13.45 -9.21
CA ARG A 304 -47.78 -12.20 -8.44
C ARG A 304 -46.60 -12.09 -7.47
N LEU A 305 -46.30 -13.15 -6.73
CA LEU A 305 -45.21 -13.16 -5.75
C LEU A 305 -43.83 -13.14 -6.42
N ARG A 306 -43.70 -13.86 -7.55
CA ARG A 306 -42.54 -13.83 -8.44
C ARG A 306 -42.27 -12.42 -8.95
N GLY A 307 -43.30 -11.71 -9.42
CA GLY A 307 -43.19 -10.34 -9.93
C GLY A 307 -42.63 -9.34 -8.91
N LEU A 308 -42.73 -9.62 -7.60
CA LEU A 308 -42.10 -8.78 -6.57
C LEU A 308 -40.56 -8.93 -6.50
N ARG A 309 -39.99 -9.99 -7.10
CA ARG A 309 -38.53 -10.20 -7.23
C ARG A 309 -38.03 -10.01 -8.66
N GLU A 310 -38.88 -9.51 -9.55
CA GLU A 310 -38.50 -9.16 -10.91
C GLU A 310 -38.12 -7.69 -10.98
N PHE A 311 -36.89 -7.41 -11.39
CA PHE A 311 -36.36 -6.06 -11.47
C PHE A 311 -35.68 -5.83 -12.82
N GLU A 312 -35.77 -4.59 -13.32
CA GLU A 312 -35.14 -4.20 -14.56
C GLU A 312 -33.67 -3.83 -14.35
N TYR A 313 -32.79 -4.41 -15.16
CA TYR A 313 -31.37 -4.07 -15.22
C TYR A 313 -30.90 -4.12 -16.68
N GLN A 314 -30.27 -3.06 -17.17
CA GLN A 314 -29.83 -2.95 -18.58
C GLN A 314 -30.96 -3.30 -19.59
N GLU A 315 -32.14 -2.69 -19.42
CA GLU A 315 -33.32 -2.87 -20.30
C GLU A 315 -33.88 -4.31 -20.35
N LYS A 316 -33.47 -5.18 -19.40
CA LYS A 316 -33.95 -6.55 -19.27
C LYS A 316 -34.50 -6.79 -17.87
N VAL A 317 -35.58 -7.56 -17.80
CA VAL A 317 -36.15 -7.99 -16.53
C VAL A 317 -35.45 -9.27 -16.07
N TYR A 318 -34.89 -9.24 -14.87
CA TYR A 318 -34.26 -10.39 -14.22
C TYR A 318 -35.07 -10.80 -13.00
N PHE A 319 -35.14 -12.11 -12.75
CA PHE A 319 -35.76 -12.67 -11.55
C PHE A 319 -34.67 -12.95 -10.49
N PHE A 320 -34.67 -12.17 -9.42
CA PHE A 320 -33.64 -12.19 -8.39
C PHE A 320 -33.98 -13.19 -7.26
N GLU A 321 -33.61 -14.45 -7.46
CA GLU A 321 -33.89 -15.54 -6.52
C GLU A 321 -32.95 -15.55 -5.30
N ARG A 322 -31.67 -15.25 -5.55
CA ARG A 322 -30.65 -15.25 -4.52
C ARG A 322 -30.91 -14.12 -3.54
N HIS A 323 -30.83 -14.45 -2.26
CA HIS A 323 -31.01 -13.44 -1.24
C HIS A 323 -30.25 -13.73 0.05
N LEU A 324 -29.88 -12.65 0.74
CA LEU A 324 -29.27 -12.67 2.07
C LEU A 324 -30.29 -12.28 3.14
N LYS A 325 -30.10 -12.83 4.34
CA LYS A 325 -30.83 -12.48 5.55
C LYS A 325 -29.97 -11.68 6.50
N ALA A 326 -30.40 -10.46 6.84
CA ALA A 326 -29.86 -9.69 7.96
C ALA A 326 -30.95 -9.55 9.05
N GLY A 327 -30.68 -10.03 10.26
CA GLY A 327 -31.70 -10.13 11.32
C GLY A 327 -32.61 -11.35 11.17
N SER A 328 -33.39 -11.70 12.20
CA SER A 328 -34.19 -12.93 12.21
C SER A 328 -35.71 -12.72 12.14
N GLY A 329 -36.20 -11.51 12.38
CA GLY A 329 -37.63 -11.22 12.54
C GLY A 329 -38.39 -10.92 11.25
N THR A 330 -39.66 -10.54 11.41
CA THR A 330 -40.57 -10.11 10.33
C THR A 330 -40.63 -8.58 10.27
N GLY A 331 -40.94 -8.02 9.09
CA GLY A 331 -41.02 -6.56 8.94
C GLY A 331 -39.65 -5.89 9.12
N LEU A 332 -39.55 -4.92 10.03
CA LEU A 332 -38.33 -4.15 10.27
C LEU A 332 -37.32 -4.86 11.19
N ASP A 333 -37.65 -6.04 11.71
CA ASP A 333 -36.72 -6.87 12.51
C ASP A 333 -35.90 -7.86 11.64
N GLY A 334 -36.20 -7.91 10.34
CA GLY A 334 -35.51 -8.77 9.39
C GLY A 334 -35.47 -8.17 7.99
N MET A 335 -34.26 -8.05 7.46
CA MET A 335 -33.99 -7.51 6.14
C MET A 335 -33.59 -8.61 5.17
N ARG A 336 -34.11 -8.53 3.95
CA ARG A 336 -33.68 -9.33 2.81
C ARG A 336 -32.98 -8.47 1.80
N ILE A 337 -31.82 -8.95 1.37
CA ILE A 337 -31.08 -8.37 0.27
C ILE A 337 -31.20 -9.33 -0.92
N HIS A 338 -31.99 -8.98 -1.93
CA HIS A 338 -32.05 -9.74 -3.18
C HIS A 338 -30.96 -9.25 -4.12
N PHE A 339 -30.20 -10.18 -4.67
CA PHE A 339 -29.07 -9.87 -5.53
C PHE A 339 -28.86 -10.98 -6.58
N ASP A 340 -28.08 -10.69 -7.62
CA ASP A 340 -27.61 -11.71 -8.56
C ASP A 340 -26.24 -11.32 -9.12
N ILE A 341 -25.59 -12.26 -9.80
CA ILE A 341 -24.30 -12.05 -10.47
C ILE A 341 -24.53 -11.93 -11.97
N ILE A 342 -24.49 -10.71 -12.48
CA ILE A 342 -24.75 -10.38 -13.90
C ILE A 342 -23.51 -9.68 -14.45
N ASP A 343 -23.00 -10.14 -15.59
CA ASP A 343 -21.80 -9.60 -16.24
C ASP A 343 -20.59 -9.44 -15.29
N ARG A 344 -20.39 -10.44 -14.42
CA ARG A 344 -19.34 -10.45 -13.38
C ARG A 344 -19.45 -9.30 -12.37
N LYS A 345 -20.64 -8.75 -12.17
CA LYS A 345 -20.95 -7.78 -11.11
C LYS A 345 -22.03 -8.32 -10.19
N VAL A 346 -21.93 -7.96 -8.92
CA VAL A 346 -23.01 -8.18 -7.94
C VAL A 346 -24.05 -7.10 -8.16
N VAL A 347 -25.23 -7.47 -8.62
CA VAL A 347 -26.35 -6.55 -8.81
C VAL A 347 -27.31 -6.71 -7.64
N ILE A 348 -27.44 -5.68 -6.81
CA ILE A 348 -28.37 -5.66 -5.67
C ILE A 348 -29.67 -4.99 -6.12
N ALA A 349 -30.74 -5.77 -6.18
CA ALA A 349 -32.04 -5.31 -6.69
C ALA A 349 -33.00 -4.87 -5.58
N TYR A 350 -32.84 -5.39 -4.36
CA TYR A 350 -33.67 -5.04 -3.22
C TYR A 350 -32.88 -5.17 -1.92
N ALA A 351 -33.09 -4.24 -0.98
CA ALA A 351 -32.51 -4.28 0.36
C ALA A 351 -33.52 -3.69 1.35
N GLY A 352 -34.40 -4.52 1.91
CA GLY A 352 -35.55 -4.05 2.68
C GLY A 352 -36.22 -5.17 3.47
N PRO A 353 -37.39 -4.89 4.10
CA PRO A 353 -38.17 -5.90 4.78
C PRO A 353 -38.45 -7.11 3.88
N HIS A 354 -38.68 -8.26 4.49
CA HIS A 354 -39.03 -9.46 3.73
C HIS A 354 -40.24 -9.20 2.82
N LEU A 355 -40.06 -9.37 1.50
CA LEU A 355 -41.12 -9.26 0.52
C LEU A 355 -42.22 -10.29 0.79
N GLU A 356 -43.43 -10.01 0.32
CA GLU A 356 -44.57 -10.89 0.55
C GLU A 356 -44.30 -12.30 0.03
N CYS A 357 -44.66 -13.31 0.83
CA CYS A 357 -44.58 -14.72 0.49
C CYS A 357 -45.93 -15.38 0.73
N ALA A 358 -46.16 -16.54 0.11
CA ALA A 358 -47.34 -17.33 0.41
C ALA A 358 -47.30 -17.74 1.88
N THR A 359 -48.25 -17.23 2.68
CA THR A 359 -48.48 -17.72 4.03
C THR A 359 -49.05 -19.13 3.94
N THR A 360 -48.34 -20.12 4.45
CA THR A 360 -49.00 -21.36 4.91
C THR A 360 -49.91 -20.95 6.07
N ASN A 361 -51.22 -20.99 5.83
CA ASN A 361 -52.18 -21.16 6.92
C ASN A 361 -52.02 -22.55 7.54
#